data_AF-A0A750VQB9-F1
#
_entry.id   AF-A0A750VQB9-F1
#
_cell.length_a   1.000
_cell.length_b   1.000
_cell.length_c   1.000
_cell.angle_alpha   90.00
_cell.angle_beta   90.00
_cell.angle_gamma   90.00
#
_symmetry.space_group_name_H-M   'P 1'
#
loop_
_entity.id
_entity.type
_entity.pdbx_description
1 polymer ?
#
loop_
_entity_poly.entity_id
_entity_poly.type
_entity_poly.pdbx_seq_one_letter_code
_entity_poly.pdbx_strand_id
1 'polypeptide(L)'
;MGCDVTEEKNLFSKALSWLYPEVKAQCQAIGVQVREGIREDFDKYRLKAMAVSFIGMPVGLHWVLQRPDGSFMDPGVGKNSLSFDELVQNSRSDFRFAGYYDTGISIVLSA
;
A
#
# COMPACT_ATOMS: atom_id res chain seq x y z
N MET A 1 8.90 17.43 -6.56
CA MET A 1 8.56 16.08 -6.07
C MET A 1 8.43 16.09 -4.56
N GLY A 2 7.21 16.36 -4.10
CA GLY A 2 6.82 16.13 -2.72
C GLY A 2 6.29 14.70 -2.55
N CYS A 3 6.21 14.23 -1.31
CA CYS A 3 5.47 13.03 -0.99
C CYS A 3 4.69 13.24 0.31
N ASP A 4 3.46 12.74 0.32
CA ASP A 4 2.63 12.66 1.51
C ASP A 4 2.38 11.19 1.84
N VAL A 5 2.23 10.88 3.12
CA VAL A 5 1.69 9.59 3.57
C VAL A 5 0.20 9.78 3.84
N THR A 6 -0.60 8.90 3.28
CA THR A 6 -2.04 8.83 3.51
C THR A 6 -2.39 7.58 4.31
N GLU A 7 -3.35 7.73 5.21
CA GLU A 7 -3.92 6.62 5.98
C GLU A 7 -5.45 6.64 5.87
N GLU A 8 -6.00 5.57 5.30
CA GLU A 8 -7.42 5.24 5.31
C GLU A 8 -7.69 4.35 6.55
N LYS A 9 -8.49 4.86 7.50
CA LYS A 9 -8.73 4.19 8.79
C LYS A 9 -9.46 2.85 8.59
N ASN A 10 -8.74 1.75 8.71
CA ASN A 10 -9.30 0.39 8.68
C ASN A 10 -8.66 -0.49 9.75
N LEU A 11 -8.99 -1.79 9.79
CA LEU A 11 -8.46 -2.71 10.79
C LEU A 11 -6.93 -2.87 10.69
N PHE A 12 -6.39 -2.95 9.48
CA PHE A 12 -4.94 -3.06 9.25
C PHE A 12 -4.22 -1.77 9.63
N SER A 13 -4.70 -0.61 9.20
CA SER A 13 -4.07 0.68 9.51
C SER A 13 -4.00 0.92 11.04
N LYS A 14 -5.07 0.57 11.76
CA LYS A 14 -5.13 0.63 13.23
C LYS A 14 -4.15 -0.33 13.88
N ALA A 15 -4.11 -1.59 13.43
CA ALA A 15 -3.19 -2.59 13.97
C ALA A 15 -1.72 -2.19 13.74
N LEU A 16 -1.38 -1.73 12.54
CA LEU A 16 -0.03 -1.25 12.22
C LEU A 16 0.34 0.00 13.02
N SER A 17 -0.57 0.97 13.15
CA SER A 17 -0.34 2.15 14.00
C SER A 17 -0.15 1.79 15.48
N TRP A 18 -0.74 0.70 15.96
CA TRP A 18 -0.55 0.22 17.33
C TRP A 18 0.77 -0.53 17.51
N LEU A 19 1.18 -1.34 16.53
CA LEU A 19 2.46 -2.06 16.54
C LEU A 19 3.67 -1.13 16.36
N TYR A 20 3.50 -0.05 15.60
CA TYR A 20 4.56 0.89 15.23
C TYR A 20 4.19 2.34 15.57
N PRO A 21 3.93 2.66 16.85
CA PRO A 21 3.40 3.95 17.27
C PRO A 21 4.34 5.13 16.96
N GLU A 22 5.65 4.88 16.88
CA GLU A 22 6.68 5.90 16.64
C GLU A 22 6.79 6.33 15.18
N VAL A 23 6.33 5.53 14.23
CA VAL A 23 6.57 5.75 12.79
C VAL A 23 5.94 7.06 12.32
N LYS A 24 4.75 7.41 12.82
CA LYS A 24 4.09 8.68 12.46
C LYS A 24 4.93 9.90 12.88
N ALA A 25 5.52 9.85 14.07
CA ALA A 25 6.40 10.91 14.55
C ALA A 25 7.70 10.98 13.74
N GLN A 26 8.24 9.83 13.33
CA GLN A 26 9.42 9.76 12.47
C GLN A 26 9.17 10.35 11.08
N CYS A 27 8.01 10.08 10.46
CA CYS A 27 7.61 10.72 9.20
C CYS A 27 7.57 12.26 9.34
N GLN A 28 6.95 12.75 10.41
CA GLN A 28 6.88 14.19 10.66
C GLN A 28 8.25 14.82 10.89
N ALA A 29 9.16 14.12 11.59
CA ALA A 29 10.52 14.59 11.85
C ALA A 29 11.35 14.78 10.57
N ILE A 30 11.04 14.04 9.50
CA ILE A 30 11.66 14.20 8.17
C ILE A 30 10.84 15.10 7.23
N GLY A 31 9.83 15.81 7.74
CA GLY A 31 9.01 16.74 6.96
C GLY A 31 7.92 16.09 6.11
N VAL A 32 7.64 14.80 6.31
CA VAL A 32 6.58 14.07 5.60
C VAL A 32 5.29 14.11 6.40
N GLN A 33 4.23 14.64 5.80
CA GLN A 33 2.91 14.69 6.44
C GLN A 33 2.24 13.32 6.38
N VAL A 34 1.66 12.91 7.52
CA VAL A 34 0.73 11.78 7.60
C VAL A 34 -0.67 12.37 7.73
N ARG A 35 -1.52 12.17 6.72
CA ARG A 35 -2.88 12.70 6.67
C ARG A 35 -3.90 11.65 6.27
N GLU A 36 -5.17 11.97 6.43
CA GLU A 36 -6.25 11.14 5.88
C GLU A 36 -6.23 11.21 4.34
N GLY A 37 -6.51 10.07 3.70
CA GLY A 37 -6.60 9.99 2.24
C GLY A 37 -7.78 10.80 1.72
N ILE A 38 -7.58 11.52 0.61
CA ILE A 38 -8.64 12.28 -0.07
C ILE A 38 -8.87 11.72 -1.48
N ARG A 39 -9.99 12.09 -2.11
CA ARG A 39 -10.37 11.56 -3.42
C ARG A 39 -9.33 11.91 -4.50
N GLU A 40 -8.72 13.07 -4.40
CA GLU A 40 -7.71 13.59 -5.34
C GLU A 40 -6.40 12.79 -5.29
N ASP A 41 -6.19 11.98 -4.25
CA ASP A 41 -5.02 11.09 -4.19
C ASP A 41 -5.18 9.87 -5.10
N PHE A 42 -6.41 9.52 -5.50
CA PHE A 42 -6.68 8.42 -6.43
C PHE A 42 -6.29 8.76 -7.87
N ASP A 43 -6.20 10.05 -8.20
CA ASP A 43 -5.74 10.53 -9.52
C ASP A 43 -4.20 10.65 -9.60
N LYS A 44 -3.48 10.16 -8.57
CA LYS A 44 -2.02 10.22 -8.47
C LYS A 44 -1.42 8.82 -8.40
N TYR A 45 -0.11 8.73 -8.61
CA TYR A 45 0.63 7.52 -8.31
C TYR A 45 0.69 7.30 -6.79
N ARG A 46 0.31 6.10 -6.37
CA ARG A 46 0.29 5.70 -4.95
C ARG A 46 1.15 4.45 -4.77
N LEU A 47 2.15 4.50 -3.90
CA LEU A 47 2.78 3.28 -3.38
C LEU A 47 1.94 2.81 -2.20
N LYS A 48 1.19 1.73 -2.39
CA LYS A 48 0.33 1.14 -1.37
C LYS A 48 1.10 0.13 -0.54
N ALA A 49 1.01 0.23 0.78
CA ALA A 49 1.47 -0.81 1.67
C ALA A 49 0.43 -1.94 1.68
N MET A 50 0.81 -3.09 1.15
CA MET A 50 -0.03 -4.28 1.09
C MET A 50 0.40 -5.25 2.19
N ALA A 51 -0.55 -5.76 2.97
CA ALA A 51 -0.28 -6.88 3.87
C ALA A 51 -0.21 -8.16 3.04
N VAL A 52 0.95 -8.83 3.08
CA VAL A 52 1.14 -10.13 2.46
C VAL A 52 0.61 -11.20 3.37
N SER A 53 -0.29 -12.03 2.87
CA SER A 53 -0.77 -13.21 3.56
C SER A 53 -0.15 -14.47 2.99
N PHE A 54 0.21 -15.40 3.87
CA PHE A 54 0.60 -16.76 3.51
C PHE A 54 -0.31 -17.73 4.25
N ILE A 55 -1.10 -18.51 3.52
CA ILE A 55 -2.13 -19.41 4.10
C ILE A 55 -3.08 -18.63 5.04
N GLY A 56 -3.49 -17.43 4.60
CA GLY A 56 -4.44 -16.58 5.35
C GLY A 56 -3.85 -15.85 6.57
N MET A 57 -2.60 -16.08 6.94
CA MET A 57 -1.92 -15.34 8.01
C MET A 57 -1.08 -14.20 7.43
N PRO A 58 -1.18 -12.96 7.93
CA PRO A 58 -0.33 -11.86 7.50
C PRO A 58 1.11 -12.12 7.95
N VAL A 59 2.04 -12.21 7.00
CA VAL A 59 3.46 -12.55 7.23
C VAL A 59 4.40 -11.37 6.99
N GLY A 60 3.91 -10.28 6.41
CA GLY A 60 4.73 -9.10 6.16
C GLY A 60 3.99 -8.01 5.40
N LEU A 61 4.74 -6.96 5.05
CA LEU A 61 4.27 -5.85 4.23
C LEU A 61 5.03 -5.84 2.89
N HIS A 62 4.35 -5.39 1.84
CA HIS A 62 4.90 -5.27 0.50
C HIS A 62 4.40 -4.00 -0.18
N TRP A 63 5.24 -3.32 -0.95
CA TRP A 63 4.85 -2.11 -1.67
C TRP A 63 4.37 -2.44 -3.08
N VAL A 64 3.17 -1.97 -3.44
CA VAL A 64 2.63 -2.08 -4.80
C VAL A 64 2.31 -0.68 -5.32
N LEU A 65 2.66 -0.40 -6.57
CA LEU A 65 2.32 0.86 -7.22
C LEU A 65 0.89 0.79 -7.77
N GLN A 66 0.01 1.68 -7.33
CA GLN A 66 -1.25 1.98 -7.99
C GLN A 66 -1.08 3.24 -8.84
N ARG A 67 -1.56 3.16 -10.09
CA ARG A 67 -1.52 4.26 -11.06
C ARG A 67 -2.85 5.03 -11.08
N PRO A 68 -2.89 6.25 -11.65
CA PRO A 68 -4.12 7.04 -11.77
C PRO A 68 -5.26 6.36 -12.54
N ASP A 69 -4.93 5.45 -13.46
CA ASP A 69 -5.93 4.68 -14.23
C ASP A 69 -6.54 3.50 -13.43
N GLY A 70 -6.16 3.35 -12.15
CA GLY A 70 -6.59 2.25 -11.29
C GLY A 70 -5.81 0.96 -11.48
N SER A 71 -4.89 0.89 -12.45
CA SER A 71 -4.02 -0.27 -12.64
C SER A 71 -2.93 -0.34 -11.58
N PHE A 72 -2.34 -1.52 -11.43
CA PHE A 72 -1.29 -1.82 -10.48
C PHE A 72 -0.01 -2.28 -11.19
N MET A 73 1.11 -2.11 -10.51
CA MET A 73 2.38 -2.73 -10.81
C MET A 73 2.99 -3.26 -9.54
N ASP A 74 3.28 -4.56 -9.55
CA ASP A 74 3.92 -5.23 -8.45
C ASP A 74 5.43 -5.37 -8.74
N PRO A 75 6.30 -4.63 -8.04
CA PRO A 75 7.74 -4.73 -8.24
C PRO A 75 8.31 -6.08 -7.78
N GLY A 76 7.60 -6.83 -6.93
CA GLY A 76 8.02 -8.14 -6.45
C GLY A 76 7.91 -9.25 -7.50
N VAL A 77 6.95 -9.15 -8.42
CA VAL A 77 6.78 -10.10 -9.55
C VAL A 77 7.09 -9.48 -10.92
N GLY A 78 7.28 -8.17 -10.99
CA GLY A 78 7.57 -7.44 -12.23
C GLY A 78 6.39 -7.39 -13.21
N LYS A 79 5.15 -7.57 -12.72
CA LYS A 79 3.94 -7.65 -13.55
C LYS A 79 3.04 -6.43 -13.34
N ASN A 80 2.37 -6.04 -14.42
CA ASN A 80 1.26 -5.09 -14.39
C ASN A 80 -0.05 -5.84 -14.19
N SER A 81 -1.03 -5.20 -13.56
CA SER A 81 -2.38 -5.74 -13.36
C SER A 81 -3.38 -4.63 -13.61
N LEU A 82 -4.46 -4.90 -14.35
CA LEU A 82 -5.51 -3.93 -14.66
C LEU A 82 -6.44 -3.70 -13.46
N SER A 83 -6.45 -4.64 -12.52
CA SER A 83 -7.29 -4.59 -11.32
C SER A 83 -6.60 -5.18 -10.10
N PHE A 84 -7.20 -4.97 -8.93
CA PHE A 84 -6.72 -5.58 -7.68
C PHE A 84 -6.85 -7.12 -7.69
N ASP A 85 -7.92 -7.64 -8.28
CA ASP A 85 -8.12 -9.09 -8.39
C ASP A 85 -7.04 -9.73 -9.26
N GLU A 86 -6.67 -9.07 -10.36
CA GLU A 86 -5.59 -9.52 -11.24
C GLU A 86 -4.22 -9.46 -10.52
N LEU A 87 -3.98 -8.43 -9.71
CA LEU A 87 -2.78 -8.34 -8.86
C LEU A 87 -2.67 -9.55 -7.92
N VAL A 88 -3.76 -9.91 -7.24
CA VAL A 88 -3.81 -11.08 -6.35
C VAL A 88 -3.66 -12.40 -7.12
N GLN A 89 -4.20 -12.49 -8.34
CA GLN A 89 -4.00 -13.66 -9.20
C GLN A 89 -2.54 -13.81 -9.65
N ASN A 90 -1.92 -12.70 -10.05
CA ASN A 90 -0.50 -12.66 -10.44
C ASN A 90 0.42 -13.04 -9.27
N SER A 91 0.14 -12.58 -8.06
CA SER A 91 0.93 -12.99 -6.88
C SER A 91 0.82 -14.49 -6.62
N ARG A 92 -0.38 -15.07 -6.81
CA ARG A 92 -0.63 -16.51 -6.63
C ARG A 92 0.00 -17.38 -7.72
N SER A 93 0.19 -16.86 -8.93
CA SER A 93 0.86 -17.62 -9.99
C SER A 93 2.33 -17.88 -9.64
N ASP A 94 2.97 -16.90 -9.00
CA ASP A 94 4.40 -16.95 -8.68
C ASP A 94 4.63 -17.48 -7.26
N PHE A 95 3.69 -17.20 -6.34
CA PHE A 95 3.70 -17.67 -4.96
C PHE A 95 2.32 -18.20 -4.57
N ARG A 96 2.12 -19.52 -4.70
CA ARG A 96 0.81 -20.22 -4.65
C ARG A 96 -0.10 -19.90 -3.45
N PHE A 97 0.49 -19.49 -2.31
CA PHE A 97 -0.25 -19.17 -1.08
C PHE A 97 -0.21 -17.68 -0.71
N ALA A 98 0.37 -16.84 -1.56
CA ALA A 98 0.43 -15.41 -1.35
C ALA A 98 -0.92 -14.75 -1.68
N GLY A 99 -1.38 -13.89 -0.80
CA GLY A 99 -2.49 -12.96 -1.07
C GLY A 99 -2.14 -11.58 -0.56
N TYR A 100 -2.80 -10.56 -1.10
CA TYR A 100 -2.65 -9.19 -0.63
C TYR A 100 -3.93 -8.68 0.03
N TYR A 101 -3.75 -7.90 1.09
CA TYR A 101 -4.79 -7.08 1.68
C TYR A 101 -4.34 -5.61 1.70
N ASP A 102 -5.21 -4.70 1.29
CA ASP A 102 -4.93 -3.27 1.37
C ASP A 102 -4.90 -2.84 2.84
N THR A 103 -3.78 -2.25 3.27
CA THR A 103 -3.65 -1.76 4.65
C THR A 103 -4.29 -0.38 4.84
N GLY A 104 -4.65 0.32 3.77
CA GLY A 104 -5.09 1.71 3.80
C GLY A 104 -3.95 2.73 3.92
N ILE A 105 -2.70 2.29 4.02
CA ILE A 105 -1.53 3.17 4.07
C ILE A 105 -0.95 3.32 2.66
N SER A 106 -0.71 4.55 2.23
CA SER A 106 -0.10 4.81 0.92
C SER A 106 0.84 6.01 0.94
N ILE A 107 1.94 5.94 0.21
CA ILE A 107 2.73 7.12 -0.16
C ILE A 107 2.14 7.68 -1.45
N VAL A 108 1.72 8.94 -1.42
CA VAL A 108 1.20 9.66 -2.59
C VAL A 108 2.33 10.48 -3.19
N LEU A 109 2.60 10.26 -4.47
CA LEU A 109 3.64 10.98 -5.21
C LEU A 109 3.04 12.24 -5.83
N SER A 110 3.60 13.41 -5.49
CA SER A 110 3.23 14.69 -6.11
C SER A 110 4.35 15.20 -7.02
N ALA A 111 3.96 15.83 -8.14
CA ALA A 111 4.89 16.46 -9.08
C ALA A 111 5.62 17.64 -8.42
#